data_AF-A0A139IFK6-F1
#
_entry.id   AF-A0A139IFK6-F1
#
_cell.length_a   1.000
_cell.length_b   1.000
_cell.length_c   1.000
_cell.angle_alpha   90.00
_cell.angle_beta   90.00
_cell.angle_gamma   90.00
#
_symmetry.space_group_name_H-M   'P 1'
#
loop_
_entity.id
_entity.type
_entity.pdbx_description
1 polymer ?
#
loop_
_entity_poly.entity_id
_entity_poly.type
_entity_poly.pdbx_seq_one_letter_code
_entity_poly.pdbx_strand_id
1 'polypeptide(L)'
;MKKNDEAGQAVSLMAEGSERADLGMVLKNQIANQAIGLDAKALHTTLILDHPRYKPIIQTVPEYYSVGHDTPESLYTSDLQNTERKKISLMFGGIGDARNLHCTLLAICGDELSSGGKIKRLSKGSGTGKLYHFTLVDIKPAVIARDLVIFLLLNEIANYGRDMESVVKYKLLPCLYYTYLAPLMRRGIFDVLQKRIKTMVEMLEGSRELPGFLEVPIMYRPHIIRILKQWQAEASAEYPPARMRSCAVTGRRRDEIQLQMHGIRYGGGPYQVRFPEDARRKRNFTMLLVCCR
;
A
#
# COMPACT_ATOMS: atom_id res chain seq x y z
N MET A 1 36.88 2.89 30.61
CA MET A 1 37.22 1.88 31.64
C MET A 1 36.21 1.86 32.77
N LYS A 2 36.12 2.90 33.62
CA LYS A 2 35.24 2.93 34.82
C LYS A 2 33.81 2.35 34.67
N LYS A 3 33.10 2.66 33.57
CA LYS A 3 31.73 2.15 33.31
C LYS A 3 31.65 0.65 32.96
N ASN A 4 32.66 0.09 32.31
CA ASN A 4 32.68 -1.34 31.99
C ASN A 4 33.02 -2.18 33.22
N ASP A 5 33.83 -1.62 34.13
CA ASP A 5 34.20 -2.28 35.38
C ASP A 5 32.97 -2.38 36.31
N GLU A 6 32.17 -1.31 36.39
CA GLU A 6 30.88 -1.29 37.09
C GLU A 6 29.87 -2.29 36.47
N ALA A 7 29.78 -2.36 35.14
CA ALA A 7 28.93 -3.32 34.44
C ALA A 7 29.38 -4.78 34.66
N GLY A 8 30.69 -5.02 34.72
CA GLY A 8 31.24 -6.35 35.03
C GLY A 8 30.92 -6.80 36.45
N GLN A 9 31.00 -5.89 37.42
CA GLN A 9 30.57 -6.16 38.79
C GLN A 9 29.07 -6.47 38.86
N ALA A 10 28.22 -5.69 38.19
CA ALA A 10 26.79 -5.93 38.14
C ALA A 10 26.44 -7.32 37.57
N VAL A 11 27.06 -7.72 36.45
CA VAL A 11 26.85 -9.06 35.85
C VAL A 11 27.36 -10.17 36.74
N SER A 12 28.42 -9.94 37.53
CA SER A 12 28.96 -10.94 38.48
C SER A 12 28.03 -11.20 39.67
N LEU A 13 27.20 -10.21 40.04
CA LEU A 13 26.23 -10.30 41.14
C LEU A 13 24.89 -10.92 40.71
N MET A 14 24.69 -11.18 39.42
CA MET A 14 23.47 -11.82 38.93
C MET A 14 23.43 -13.32 39.24
N ALA A 15 22.22 -13.84 39.45
CA ALA A 15 21.99 -15.28 39.56
C ALA A 15 22.42 -16.01 38.29
N GLU A 16 22.87 -17.25 38.42
CA GLU A 16 23.27 -18.06 37.27
C GLU A 16 22.06 -18.37 36.37
N GLY A 17 22.21 -18.12 35.07
CA GLY A 17 21.15 -18.29 34.08
C GLY A 17 21.57 -17.78 32.69
N SER A 18 20.71 -18.01 31.69
CA SER A 18 20.94 -17.58 30.29
C SER A 18 21.26 -16.09 30.20
N GLU A 19 20.51 -15.26 30.94
CA GLU A 19 20.65 -13.81 30.91
C GLU A 19 22.03 -13.35 31.38
N ARG A 20 22.60 -14.00 32.40
CA ARG A 20 23.96 -13.70 32.89
C ARG A 20 25.02 -14.06 31.85
N ALA A 21 24.85 -15.18 31.15
CA ALA A 21 25.76 -15.61 30.10
C ALA A 21 25.70 -14.67 28.88
N ASP A 22 24.50 -14.29 28.46
CA ASP A 22 24.26 -13.39 27.34
C ASP A 22 24.82 -11.99 27.61
N LEU A 23 24.54 -11.43 28.80
CA LEU A 23 25.08 -10.13 29.22
C LEU A 23 26.61 -10.18 29.39
N GLY A 24 27.15 -11.28 29.90
CA GLY A 24 28.60 -11.50 29.99
C GLY A 24 29.27 -11.52 28.62
N MET A 25 28.64 -12.14 27.62
CA MET A 25 29.12 -12.16 26.24
C MET A 25 29.05 -10.77 25.60
N VAL A 26 27.94 -10.05 25.79
CA VAL A 26 27.78 -8.67 25.28
C VAL A 26 28.84 -7.74 25.88
N LEU A 27 29.13 -7.84 27.19
CA LEU A 27 30.16 -7.04 27.84
C LEU A 27 31.56 -7.35 27.29
N LYS A 28 31.88 -8.63 27.07
CA LYS A 28 33.15 -9.04 26.43
C LYS A 28 33.29 -8.44 25.03
N ASN A 29 32.23 -8.50 24.22
CA ASN A 29 32.22 -7.93 22.87
C ASN A 29 32.35 -6.40 22.91
N GLN A 30 31.72 -5.73 23.86
CA GLN A 30 31.83 -4.28 24.04
C GLN A 30 33.25 -3.85 24.41
N ILE A 31 33.92 -4.59 25.31
CA ILE A 31 35.31 -4.34 25.69
C ILE A 31 36.24 -4.57 24.50
N ALA A 32 36.03 -5.66 23.73
CA ALA A 32 36.79 -5.94 22.52
C ALA A 32 36.59 -4.84 21.45
N ASN A 33 35.36 -4.37 21.24
CA ASN A 33 35.06 -3.30 20.29
C ASN A 33 35.67 -1.96 20.72
N GLN A 34 35.74 -1.67 22.01
CA GLN A 34 36.44 -0.47 22.52
C GLN A 34 37.96 -0.56 22.36
N ALA A 35 38.54 -1.76 22.46
CA ALA A 35 39.96 -1.98 22.19
C ALA A 35 40.31 -1.79 20.70
N ILE A 36 39.39 -2.13 19.79
CA ILE A 36 39.50 -1.85 18.34
C ILE A 36 39.25 -0.36 18.03
N GLY A 37 38.47 0.33 18.87
CA GLY A 37 37.99 1.70 18.68
C GLY A 37 38.89 2.83 19.17
N LEU A 38 40.21 2.64 19.28
CA LEU A 38 41.12 3.75 19.65
C LEU A 38 41.09 4.92 18.66
N ASP A 39 40.65 4.67 17.42
CA ASP A 39 40.31 5.74 16.49
C ASP A 39 39.10 5.34 15.63
N ALA A 40 37.91 5.42 16.23
CA ALA A 40 36.64 5.21 15.52
C ALA A 40 36.51 6.11 14.27
N LYS A 41 37.19 7.26 14.25
CA LYS A 41 37.23 8.18 13.11
C LYS A 41 38.12 7.65 11.99
N ALA A 42 39.29 7.10 12.31
CA ALA A 42 40.12 6.38 11.33
C ALA A 42 39.40 5.15 10.80
N LEU A 43 38.78 4.32 11.65
CA LEU A 43 38.04 3.13 11.20
C LEU A 43 36.88 3.50 10.27
N HIS A 44 36.10 4.52 10.62
CA HIS A 44 35.04 5.06 9.76
C HIS A 44 35.61 5.61 8.44
N THR A 45 36.78 6.24 8.47
CA THR A 45 37.45 6.76 7.28
C THR A 45 37.92 5.63 6.37
N THR A 46 38.57 4.60 6.91
CA THR A 46 38.95 3.36 6.21
C THR A 46 37.73 2.64 5.64
N LEU A 47 36.63 2.49 6.38
CA LEU A 47 35.39 1.91 5.88
C LEU A 47 34.78 2.73 4.73
N ILE A 48 34.85 4.06 4.80
CA ILE A 48 34.30 4.96 3.79
C ILE A 48 35.16 5.02 2.51
N LEU A 49 36.48 4.88 2.63
CA LEU A 49 37.44 5.05 1.54
C LEU A 49 37.84 3.72 0.89
N ASP A 50 38.05 2.67 1.69
CA ASP A 50 38.68 1.44 1.21
C ASP A 50 37.68 0.33 0.86
N HIS A 51 36.42 0.44 1.31
CA HIS A 51 35.40 -0.51 0.89
C HIS A 51 34.75 -0.06 -0.43
N PRO A 52 34.64 -0.96 -1.43
CA PRO A 52 33.97 -0.64 -2.68
C PRO A 52 32.53 -0.24 -2.37
N ARG A 53 32.22 1.03 -2.63
CA ARG A 53 30.85 1.53 -2.54
C ARG A 53 30.07 0.91 -3.69
N TYR A 54 29.38 -0.18 -3.42
CA TYR A 54 28.26 -0.58 -4.26
C TYR A 54 27.15 0.47 -4.07
N LYS A 55 27.26 1.58 -4.81
CA LYS A 55 26.09 2.35 -5.16
C LYS A 55 25.53 1.65 -6.39
N PRO A 56 24.42 0.90 -6.29
CA PRO A 56 23.72 0.49 -7.50
C PRO A 56 23.53 1.78 -8.32
N ILE A 57 23.88 1.69 -9.61
CA ILE A 57 23.74 2.80 -10.57
C ILE A 57 22.43 3.52 -10.24
N ILE A 58 22.49 4.85 -10.05
CA ILE A 58 21.28 5.66 -9.86
C ILE A 58 20.37 5.28 -11.02
N GLN A 59 19.34 4.49 -10.74
CA GLN A 59 18.46 3.99 -11.78
C GLN A 59 17.81 5.24 -12.37
N THR A 60 18.12 5.52 -13.63
CA THR A 60 17.54 6.65 -14.38
C THR A 60 16.05 6.43 -14.65
N VAL A 61 15.60 5.19 -14.45
CA VAL A 61 14.19 4.80 -14.53
C VAL A 61 13.62 4.80 -13.11
N PRO A 62 12.53 5.55 -12.84
CA PRO A 62 11.89 5.53 -11.54
C PRO A 62 11.44 4.12 -11.18
N GLU A 63 11.93 3.59 -10.06
CA GLU A 63 11.61 2.24 -9.60
C GLU A 63 10.09 2.06 -9.43
N TYR A 64 9.53 1.00 -10.01
CA TYR A 64 8.09 0.72 -9.99
C TYR A 64 7.82 -0.62 -9.32
N TYR A 65 7.11 -0.56 -8.20
CA TYR A 65 6.56 -1.73 -7.55
C TYR A 65 5.08 -1.81 -7.92
N SER A 66 4.71 -2.83 -8.70
CA SER A 66 3.31 -3.11 -9.04
C SER A 66 2.49 -3.51 -7.80
N VAL A 67 3.17 -4.13 -6.84
CA VAL A 67 2.70 -4.51 -5.52
C VAL A 67 3.84 -4.15 -4.57
N GLY A 68 3.57 -3.33 -3.55
CA GLY A 68 4.55 -3.08 -2.50
C GLY A 68 4.94 -4.38 -1.74
N HIS A 69 6.10 -4.40 -1.11
CA HIS A 69 6.53 -5.51 -0.24
C HIS A 69 6.52 -5.13 1.25
N ASP A 70 6.09 -3.92 1.56
CA ASP A 70 5.91 -3.39 2.90
C ASP A 70 4.60 -3.87 3.55
N THR A 71 4.56 -3.81 4.88
CA THR A 71 3.31 -4.02 5.61
C THR A 71 2.45 -2.77 5.44
N PRO A 72 1.17 -2.86 5.06
CA PRO A 72 0.31 -1.69 4.95
C PRO A 72 0.22 -0.94 6.29
N GLU A 73 0.54 0.35 6.28
CA GLU A 73 0.50 1.23 7.45
C GLU A 73 -0.52 2.35 7.25
N SER A 74 -1.23 2.68 8.33
CA SER A 74 -2.20 3.77 8.36
C SER A 74 -1.50 5.09 8.70
N LEU A 75 -1.75 6.14 7.90
CA LEU A 75 -1.39 7.51 8.30
C LEU A 75 -2.37 8.12 9.32
N TYR A 76 -3.49 7.45 9.54
CA TYR A 76 -4.46 7.79 10.57
C TYR A 76 -4.16 7.05 11.87
N THR A 77 -4.12 7.79 12.97
CA THR A 77 -4.12 7.26 14.33
C THR A 77 -5.39 7.71 15.05
N SER A 78 -5.87 6.89 15.99
CA SER A 78 -7.08 7.20 16.77
C SER A 78 -6.98 8.54 17.53
N ASP A 79 -5.76 8.97 17.87
CA ASP A 79 -5.50 10.28 18.48
C ASP A 79 -5.98 11.44 17.60
N LEU A 80 -5.93 11.30 16.26
CA LEU A 80 -6.43 12.31 15.33
C LEU A 80 -7.94 12.51 15.49
N GLN A 81 -8.68 11.46 15.86
CA GLN A 81 -10.11 11.54 16.14
C GLN A 81 -10.41 12.43 17.34
N ASN A 82 -9.56 12.33 18.36
CA ASN A 82 -9.71 13.03 19.63
C ASN A 82 -9.28 14.51 19.56
N THR A 83 -8.65 14.94 18.47
CA THR A 83 -8.31 16.36 18.27
C THR A 83 -9.58 17.21 18.14
N GLU A 84 -9.51 18.51 18.46
CA GLU A 84 -10.64 19.43 18.23
C GLU A 84 -10.84 19.77 16.74
N ARG A 85 -9.85 19.45 15.89
CA ARG A 85 -9.85 19.81 14.47
C ARG A 85 -10.98 19.10 13.74
N LYS A 86 -11.86 19.87 13.08
CA LYS A 86 -12.95 19.30 12.26
C LYS A 86 -12.48 18.69 10.95
N LYS A 87 -11.30 19.09 10.45
CA LYS A 87 -10.71 18.60 9.19
C LYS A 87 -9.38 17.91 9.47
N ILE A 88 -9.23 16.69 8.96
CA ILE A 88 -8.00 15.90 8.98
C ILE A 88 -7.51 15.80 7.54
N SER A 89 -6.27 16.21 7.28
CA SER A 89 -5.67 16.16 5.94
C SER A 89 -4.48 15.22 5.96
N LEU A 90 -4.46 14.24 5.07
CA LEU A 90 -3.46 13.19 4.98
C LEU A 90 -2.89 13.16 3.57
N MET A 91 -1.57 13.17 3.44
CA MET A 91 -0.88 13.15 2.16
C MET A 91 -0.10 11.84 2.01
N PHE A 92 -0.29 11.16 0.88
CA PHE A 92 0.45 9.96 0.51
C PHE A 92 1.42 10.31 -0.63
N GLY A 93 2.72 10.36 -0.31
CA GLY A 93 3.78 10.51 -1.30
C GLY A 93 4.25 9.16 -1.82
N GLY A 94 4.20 8.94 -3.13
CA GLY A 94 4.45 7.63 -3.72
C GLY A 94 3.34 6.63 -3.36
N ILE A 95 2.09 6.94 -3.72
CA ILE A 95 0.92 6.15 -3.34
C ILE A 95 1.03 4.67 -3.75
N GLY A 96 1.81 4.35 -4.78
CA GLY A 96 2.14 2.96 -5.09
C GLY A 96 0.90 2.19 -5.49
N ASP A 97 0.52 1.14 -4.75
CA ASP A 97 -0.73 0.38 -4.94
C ASP A 97 -1.89 0.80 -4.02
N ALA A 98 -1.76 1.97 -3.40
CA ALA A 98 -2.72 2.54 -2.46
C ALA A 98 -3.02 1.68 -1.22
N ARG A 99 -2.23 0.65 -0.89
CA ARG A 99 -2.43 -0.18 0.30
C ARG A 99 -2.49 0.63 1.60
N ASN A 100 -1.63 1.64 1.73
CA ASN A 100 -1.52 2.47 2.93
C ASN A 100 -2.77 3.37 3.06
N LEU A 101 -3.28 3.85 1.92
CA LEU A 101 -4.56 4.55 1.87
C LEU A 101 -5.73 3.64 2.23
N HIS A 102 -5.79 2.41 1.69
CA HIS A 102 -6.83 1.45 2.05
C HIS A 102 -6.79 1.08 3.53
N CYS A 103 -5.60 0.85 4.09
CA CYS A 103 -5.39 0.63 5.52
C CYS A 103 -5.90 1.83 6.34
N THR A 104 -5.55 3.05 5.93
CA THR A 104 -5.99 4.29 6.56
C THR A 104 -7.52 4.44 6.53
N LEU A 105 -8.17 4.14 5.40
CA LEU A 105 -9.63 4.18 5.27
C LEU A 105 -10.31 3.15 6.18
N LEU A 106 -9.74 1.96 6.32
CA LEU A 106 -10.24 0.93 7.22
C LEU A 106 -10.09 1.33 8.69
N ALA A 107 -8.96 1.92 9.08
CA ALA A 107 -8.73 2.43 10.42
C ALA A 107 -9.76 3.52 10.79
N ILE A 108 -9.96 4.50 9.91
CA ILE A 108 -11.00 5.54 10.08
C ILE A 108 -12.38 4.90 10.21
N CYS A 109 -12.70 3.93 9.35
CA CYS A 109 -14.01 3.26 9.39
C CYS A 109 -14.22 2.53 10.72
N GLY A 110 -13.20 1.84 11.23
CA GLY A 110 -13.24 1.12 12.51
C GLY A 110 -13.47 2.05 13.71
N ASP A 111 -12.74 3.16 13.77
CA ASP A 111 -12.84 4.11 14.89
C ASP A 111 -14.16 4.87 14.88
N GLU A 112 -14.63 5.28 13.70
CA GLU A 112 -15.93 5.95 13.59
C GLU A 112 -17.11 5.00 13.87
N LEU A 113 -16.98 3.70 13.58
CA LEU A 113 -17.95 2.69 13.98
C LEU A 113 -17.95 2.44 15.48
N SER A 114 -16.77 2.35 16.09
CA SER A 114 -16.59 2.00 17.51
C SER A 114 -16.99 3.13 18.45
N SER A 115 -16.83 4.39 18.02
CA SER A 115 -17.14 5.60 18.81
C SER A 115 -18.65 5.88 18.97
N GLY A 116 -19.54 4.90 18.75
CA GLY A 116 -21.01 5.08 18.74
C GLY A 116 -21.52 5.99 17.63
N GLY A 117 -20.62 6.48 16.77
CA GLY A 117 -20.94 7.15 15.54
C GLY A 117 -21.63 6.14 14.63
N LYS A 118 -22.90 6.38 14.29
CA LYS A 118 -23.26 6.15 12.89
C LYS A 118 -22.18 6.89 12.11
N ILE A 119 -21.50 6.34 11.09
CA ILE A 119 -20.84 7.27 10.16
C ILE A 119 -21.98 8.12 9.62
N LYS A 120 -22.06 9.30 10.22
CA LYS A 120 -23.00 10.31 9.86
C LYS A 120 -22.50 10.63 8.48
N ARG A 121 -23.34 10.36 7.48
CA ARG A 121 -23.27 11.15 6.25
C ARG A 121 -23.02 12.58 6.73
N LEU A 122 -22.11 13.30 6.11
CA LEU A 122 -22.12 14.76 6.17
C LEU A 122 -23.47 15.21 5.57
N SER A 123 -24.59 14.90 6.25
CA SER A 123 -25.84 15.56 6.05
C SER A 123 -25.53 16.96 6.50
N LYS A 124 -25.72 17.90 5.58
CA LYS A 124 -25.39 19.32 5.68
C LYS A 124 -25.89 20.04 6.96
N GLY A 125 -26.58 19.35 7.88
CA GLY A 125 -27.15 19.91 9.10
C GLY A 125 -26.62 19.38 10.45
N SER A 126 -25.78 18.34 10.54
CA SER A 126 -25.43 17.77 11.88
C SER A 126 -24.05 18.13 12.44
N GLY A 127 -23.13 18.75 11.68
CA GLY A 127 -21.91 19.41 12.20
C GLY A 127 -20.93 18.61 13.09
N THR A 128 -21.14 17.31 13.29
CA THR A 128 -20.48 16.51 14.35
C THR A 128 -19.50 15.45 13.84
N GLY A 129 -19.34 15.29 12.52
CA GLY A 129 -18.36 14.37 11.92
C GLY A 129 -17.07 15.08 11.53
N LYS A 130 -15.95 14.34 11.48
CA LYS A 130 -14.69 14.82 10.91
C LYS A 130 -14.77 14.84 9.38
N LEU A 131 -14.11 15.81 8.76
CA LEU A 131 -13.89 15.87 7.32
C LEU A 131 -12.48 15.36 7.01
N TYR A 132 -12.38 14.27 6.25
CA TYR A 132 -11.09 13.76 5.78
C TYR A 132 -10.78 14.30 4.40
N HIS A 133 -9.54 14.73 4.22
CA HIS A 133 -8.99 15.15 2.94
C HIS A 133 -7.74 14.33 2.68
N PHE A 134 -7.76 13.56 1.60
CA PHE A 134 -6.60 12.80 1.16
C PHE A 134 -5.95 13.51 -0.01
N THR A 135 -4.62 13.60 -0.01
CA THR A 135 -3.81 14.06 -1.15
C THR A 135 -2.93 12.91 -1.62
N LEU A 136 -3.21 12.35 -2.79
CA LEU A 136 -2.42 11.24 -3.33
C LEU A 136 -1.44 11.76 -4.38
N VAL A 137 -0.15 11.49 -4.18
CA VAL A 137 0.96 11.94 -5.01
C VAL A 137 1.73 10.73 -5.51
N ASP A 138 2.03 10.71 -6.80
CA ASP A 138 2.95 9.74 -7.40
C ASP A 138 3.70 10.40 -8.55
N ILE A 139 4.88 9.89 -8.88
CA ILE A 139 5.65 10.32 -10.05
C ILE A 139 5.12 9.65 -11.34
N LYS A 140 4.45 8.49 -11.21
CA LYS A 140 3.96 7.71 -12.35
C LYS A 140 2.48 7.98 -12.61
N PRO A 141 2.11 8.56 -13.76
CA PRO A 141 0.71 8.74 -14.14
C PRO A 141 -0.09 7.42 -14.20
N ALA A 142 0.59 6.29 -14.46
CA ALA A 142 -0.03 4.98 -14.52
C ALA A 142 -0.53 4.48 -13.15
N VAL A 143 0.17 4.82 -12.07
CA VAL A 143 -0.28 4.52 -10.70
C VAL A 143 -1.59 5.23 -10.43
N ILE A 144 -1.60 6.54 -10.70
CA ILE A 144 -2.77 7.39 -10.53
C ILE A 144 -3.94 6.90 -11.39
N ALA A 145 -3.68 6.53 -12.65
CA ALA A 145 -4.70 5.99 -13.54
C ALA A 145 -5.36 4.72 -12.98
N ARG A 146 -4.57 3.79 -12.42
CA ARG A 146 -5.10 2.57 -11.78
C ARG A 146 -5.99 2.91 -10.60
N ASP A 147 -5.52 3.77 -9.71
CA ASP A 147 -6.23 4.13 -8.48
C ASP A 147 -7.55 4.84 -8.78
N LEU A 148 -7.58 5.72 -9.79
CA LEU A 148 -8.81 6.35 -10.27
C LEU A 148 -9.86 5.33 -10.73
N VAL A 149 -9.44 4.30 -11.47
CA VAL A 149 -10.34 3.22 -11.91
C VAL A 149 -10.86 2.42 -10.71
N ILE A 150 -9.99 2.14 -9.73
CA ILE A 150 -10.37 1.47 -8.47
C ILE A 150 -11.39 2.31 -7.70
N PHE A 151 -11.17 3.62 -7.53
CA PHE A 151 -12.10 4.50 -6.84
C PHE A 151 -13.44 4.63 -7.58
N LEU A 152 -13.43 4.61 -8.92
CA LEU A 152 -14.66 4.56 -9.70
C LEU A 152 -15.45 3.28 -9.43
N LEU A 153 -14.78 2.12 -9.44
CA LEU A 153 -15.40 0.83 -9.13
C LEU A 153 -15.96 0.80 -7.70
N LEU A 154 -15.19 1.27 -6.72
CA LEU A 154 -15.62 1.36 -5.33
C LEU A 154 -16.83 2.30 -5.17
N ASN A 155 -16.84 3.45 -5.84
CA ASN A 155 -17.96 4.38 -5.84
C ASN A 155 -19.23 3.74 -6.42
N GLU A 156 -19.12 3.02 -7.54
CA GLU A 156 -20.26 2.31 -8.12
C GLU A 156 -20.81 1.25 -7.18
N ILE A 157 -19.94 0.42 -6.59
CA ILE A 157 -20.34 -0.59 -5.61
C ILE A 157 -21.04 0.09 -4.40
N ALA A 158 -20.48 1.20 -3.91
CA ALA A 158 -21.08 1.97 -2.82
C ALA A 158 -22.47 2.53 -3.18
N ASN A 159 -22.69 2.91 -4.44
CA ASN A 159 -23.97 3.42 -4.94
C ASN A 159 -25.05 2.33 -5.00
N TYR A 160 -24.70 1.07 -5.30
CA TYR A 160 -25.63 -0.07 -5.20
C TYR A 160 -25.97 -0.42 -3.74
N GLY A 161 -25.10 -0.06 -2.79
CA GLY A 161 -25.39 -0.16 -1.37
C GLY A 161 -25.58 -1.60 -0.88
N ARG A 162 -26.83 -2.05 -0.74
CA ARG A 162 -27.16 -3.43 -0.30
C ARG A 162 -27.60 -4.34 -1.44
N ASP A 163 -27.80 -3.78 -2.63
CA ASP A 163 -28.19 -4.55 -3.81
C ASP A 163 -26.97 -5.29 -4.37
N MET A 164 -26.62 -6.39 -3.71
CA MET A 164 -25.54 -7.27 -4.13
C MET A 164 -25.88 -8.02 -5.41
N GLU A 165 -27.15 -8.19 -5.73
CA GLU A 165 -27.59 -8.81 -6.98
C GLU A 165 -27.14 -7.97 -8.17
N SER A 166 -27.34 -6.66 -8.13
CA SER A 166 -26.80 -5.74 -9.16
C SER A 166 -25.27 -5.76 -9.21
N VAL A 167 -24.58 -5.74 -8.06
CA VAL A 167 -23.11 -5.80 -8.02
C VAL A 167 -22.58 -7.06 -8.70
N VAL A 168 -23.23 -8.21 -8.48
CA VAL A 168 -22.90 -9.49 -9.10
C VAL A 168 -23.26 -9.47 -10.60
N LYS A 169 -24.46 -9.01 -10.95
CA LYS A 169 -24.96 -8.90 -12.32
C LYS A 169 -24.03 -8.07 -13.20
N TYR A 170 -23.55 -6.93 -12.69
CA TYR A 170 -22.60 -6.06 -13.38
C TYR A 170 -21.13 -6.45 -13.18
N LYS A 171 -20.87 -7.53 -12.41
CA LYS A 171 -19.54 -8.10 -12.19
C LYS A 171 -18.52 -7.10 -11.64
N LEU A 172 -18.97 -6.14 -10.83
CA LEU A 172 -18.13 -5.05 -10.32
C LEU A 172 -17.09 -5.54 -9.31
N LEU A 173 -17.49 -6.43 -8.39
CA LEU A 173 -16.58 -6.97 -7.39
C LEU A 173 -15.46 -7.84 -8.01
N PRO A 174 -15.75 -8.77 -8.94
CA PRO A 174 -14.69 -9.43 -9.71
C PRO A 174 -13.81 -8.45 -10.47
N CYS A 175 -14.38 -7.42 -11.11
CA CYS A 175 -13.60 -6.41 -11.84
C CYS A 175 -12.62 -5.69 -10.91
N LEU A 176 -13.09 -5.25 -9.74
CA LEU A 176 -12.26 -4.65 -8.70
C LEU A 176 -11.14 -5.59 -8.26
N TYR A 177 -11.47 -6.84 -7.94
CA TYR A 177 -10.49 -7.85 -7.54
C TYR A 177 -9.39 -8.05 -8.59
N TYR A 178 -9.78 -8.25 -9.85
CA TYR A 178 -8.80 -8.45 -10.92
C TYR A 178 -7.96 -7.20 -11.19
N THR A 179 -8.55 -6.01 -11.09
CA THR A 179 -7.83 -4.75 -11.27
C THR A 179 -6.82 -4.50 -10.15
N TYR A 180 -7.13 -4.94 -8.93
CA TYR A 180 -6.28 -4.73 -7.76
C TYR A 180 -5.16 -5.78 -7.62
N LEU A 181 -5.47 -7.08 -7.78
CA LEU A 181 -4.57 -8.16 -7.37
C LEU A 181 -4.10 -9.08 -8.50
N ALA A 182 -4.85 -9.22 -9.59
CA ALA A 182 -4.67 -10.36 -10.48
C ALA A 182 -4.20 -9.96 -11.89
N PRO A 183 -3.06 -10.51 -12.36
CA PRO A 183 -2.50 -10.15 -13.67
C PRO A 183 -3.30 -10.72 -14.85
N LEU A 184 -4.21 -11.68 -14.62
CA LEU A 184 -4.95 -12.36 -15.67
C LEU A 184 -6.46 -12.23 -15.47
N MET A 185 -7.08 -11.37 -16.25
CA MET A 185 -8.53 -11.10 -16.19
C MET A 185 -9.31 -11.94 -17.20
N ARG A 186 -10.47 -12.48 -16.82
CA ARG A 186 -11.38 -13.17 -17.75
C ARG A 186 -12.00 -12.16 -18.72
N ARG A 187 -12.24 -12.55 -19.99
CA ARG A 187 -12.78 -11.66 -21.04
C ARG A 187 -14.03 -10.89 -20.63
N GLY A 188 -15.04 -11.58 -20.09
CA GLY A 188 -16.27 -10.91 -19.66
C GLY A 188 -16.12 -9.95 -18.46
N ILE A 189 -14.98 -9.98 -17.75
CA ILE A 189 -14.61 -9.00 -16.72
C ILE A 189 -13.77 -7.88 -17.34
N PHE A 190 -12.91 -8.22 -18.30
CA PHE A 190 -12.14 -7.25 -19.07
C PHE A 190 -13.05 -6.27 -19.82
N ASP A 191 -14.15 -6.74 -20.39
CA ASP A 191 -15.14 -5.87 -21.04
C ASP A 191 -15.77 -4.88 -20.03
N VAL A 192 -15.91 -5.27 -18.75
CA VAL A 192 -16.39 -4.38 -17.69
C VAL A 192 -15.32 -3.36 -17.34
N LEU A 193 -14.06 -3.77 -17.19
CA LEU A 193 -12.92 -2.87 -16.96
C LEU A 193 -12.82 -1.83 -18.08
N GLN A 194 -12.86 -2.25 -19.34
CA GLN A 194 -12.76 -1.37 -20.51
C GLN A 194 -13.85 -0.30 -20.54
N LYS A 195 -15.09 -0.65 -20.15
CA LYS A 195 -16.19 0.31 -20.01
C LYS A 195 -15.92 1.34 -18.90
N ARG A 196 -15.29 0.94 -17.79
CA ARG A 196 -14.93 1.86 -16.69
C ARG A 196 -13.74 2.74 -17.02
N ILE A 197 -12.74 2.21 -17.71
CA ILE A 197 -11.65 3.01 -18.27
C ILE A 197 -12.22 4.09 -19.19
N LYS A 198 -13.12 3.72 -20.13
CA LYS A 198 -13.80 4.68 -21.00
C LYS A 198 -14.55 5.75 -20.20
N THR A 199 -15.30 5.35 -19.19
CA THR A 199 -16.05 6.28 -18.33
C THR A 199 -15.13 7.26 -17.60
N MET A 200 -14.00 6.79 -17.06
CA MET A 200 -13.01 7.64 -16.40
C MET A 200 -12.35 8.62 -17.39
N VAL A 201 -12.05 8.18 -18.62
CA VAL A 201 -11.55 9.08 -19.69
C VAL A 201 -12.56 10.19 -19.97
N GLU A 202 -13.83 9.85 -20.17
CA GLU A 202 -14.91 10.83 -20.41
C GLU A 202 -15.04 11.82 -19.23
N MET A 203 -14.85 11.37 -17.99
CA MET A 203 -14.85 12.24 -16.80
C MET A 203 -13.65 13.20 -16.76
N LEU A 204 -12.45 12.70 -17.06
CA LEU A 204 -11.23 13.52 -17.06
C LEU A 204 -11.22 14.54 -18.21
N GLU A 205 -11.78 14.18 -19.36
CA GLU A 205 -11.98 15.08 -20.52
C GLU A 205 -13.08 16.12 -20.27
N GLY A 206 -13.87 16.00 -19.19
CA GLY A 206 -14.94 16.93 -18.84
C GLY A 206 -16.28 16.66 -19.54
N SER A 207 -16.39 15.53 -20.26
CA SER A 207 -17.67 15.09 -20.86
C SER A 207 -18.63 14.51 -19.82
N ARG A 208 -18.13 14.13 -18.64
CA ARG A 208 -18.90 13.72 -17.47
C ARG A 208 -18.31 14.33 -16.20
N GLU A 209 -19.13 14.44 -15.16
CA GLU A 209 -18.65 14.88 -13.85
C GLU A 209 -17.89 13.75 -13.14
N LEU A 210 -16.79 14.11 -12.49
CA LEU A 210 -16.14 13.23 -11.51
C LEU A 210 -17.06 13.06 -10.30
N PRO A 211 -16.97 11.93 -9.56
CA PRO A 211 -17.61 11.82 -8.26
C PRO A 211 -17.28 13.06 -7.43
N GLY A 212 -18.26 13.69 -6.74
CA GLY A 212 -18.02 14.94 -6.00
C GLY A 212 -17.04 14.82 -4.83
N PHE A 213 -16.56 13.61 -4.61
CA PHE A 213 -15.55 13.28 -3.67
C PHE A 213 -14.16 13.32 -4.31
N LEU A 214 -14.03 13.21 -5.61
CA LEU A 214 -12.79 13.05 -6.34
C LEU A 214 -12.43 14.33 -7.10
N GLU A 215 -11.21 14.81 -6.93
CA GLU A 215 -10.70 15.94 -7.72
C GLU A 215 -9.32 15.62 -8.31
N VAL A 216 -9.16 15.93 -9.60
CA VAL A 216 -7.91 15.75 -10.36
C VAL A 216 -7.56 17.09 -11.03
N PRO A 217 -6.40 17.70 -10.69
CA PRO A 217 -5.93 18.94 -11.28
C PRO A 217 -5.79 18.82 -12.79
N ILE A 218 -6.28 19.85 -13.51
CA ILE A 218 -6.35 19.87 -14.98
C ILE A 218 -4.99 19.59 -15.62
N MET A 219 -3.92 20.13 -15.05
CA MET A 219 -2.55 19.96 -15.55
C MET A 219 -2.07 18.49 -15.63
N TYR A 220 -2.61 17.59 -14.81
CA TYR A 220 -2.20 16.18 -14.78
C TYR A 220 -3.10 15.26 -15.61
N ARG A 221 -4.29 15.73 -15.99
CA ARG A 221 -5.26 14.90 -16.73
C ARG A 221 -4.73 14.38 -18.06
N PRO A 222 -4.00 15.15 -18.90
CA PRO A 222 -3.53 14.65 -20.19
C PRO A 222 -2.64 13.40 -20.07
N HIS A 223 -1.75 13.37 -19.07
CA HIS A 223 -0.87 12.23 -18.85
C HIS A 223 -1.63 10.99 -18.38
N ILE A 224 -2.62 11.17 -17.50
CA ILE A 224 -3.48 10.09 -17.00
C ILE A 224 -4.36 9.54 -18.15
N ILE A 225 -4.99 10.42 -18.92
CA ILE A 225 -5.83 10.06 -20.09
C ILE A 225 -5.02 9.26 -21.09
N ARG A 226 -3.77 9.67 -21.38
CA ARG A 226 -2.88 8.93 -22.28
C ARG A 226 -2.72 7.47 -21.83
N ILE A 227 -2.40 7.25 -20.55
CA ILE A 227 -2.23 5.89 -20.01
C ILE A 227 -3.53 5.09 -20.11
N LEU A 228 -4.65 5.68 -19.71
CA LEU A 228 -5.95 5.02 -19.77
C LEU A 228 -6.29 4.59 -21.22
N LYS A 229 -6.06 5.46 -22.21
CA LYS A 229 -6.29 5.13 -23.63
C LYS A 229 -5.36 4.03 -24.13
N GLN A 230 -4.09 4.01 -23.71
CA GLN A 230 -3.15 2.92 -24.04
C GLN A 230 -3.65 1.58 -23.49
N TRP A 231 -4.20 1.55 -22.28
CA TRP A 231 -4.79 0.33 -21.71
C TRP A 231 -6.05 -0.15 -22.45
N GLN A 232 -6.70 0.72 -23.24
CA GLN A 232 -7.82 0.31 -24.09
C GLN A 232 -7.37 -0.30 -25.42
N ALA A 233 -6.34 0.27 -26.04
CA ALA A 233 -5.96 -0.08 -27.41
C ALA A 233 -4.78 -1.07 -27.49
N GLU A 234 -3.72 -0.85 -26.72
CA GLU A 234 -2.40 -1.46 -26.96
C GLU A 234 -2.20 -2.75 -26.13
N ALA A 235 -2.67 -2.75 -24.88
CA ALA A 235 -2.43 -3.85 -23.95
C ALA A 235 -2.97 -5.20 -24.45
N SER A 236 -4.11 -5.20 -25.14
CA SER A 236 -4.72 -6.44 -25.66
C SER A 236 -3.97 -7.01 -26.87
N ALA A 237 -3.35 -6.13 -27.67
CA ALA A 237 -2.60 -6.51 -28.86
C ALA A 237 -1.20 -7.02 -28.47
N GLU A 238 -0.54 -6.33 -27.54
CA GLU A 238 0.83 -6.66 -27.11
C GLU A 238 0.88 -7.89 -26.19
N TYR A 239 -0.16 -8.07 -25.35
CA TYR A 239 -0.23 -9.14 -24.36
C TYR A 239 -1.49 -10.02 -24.52
N PRO A 240 -1.59 -10.83 -25.59
CA PRO A 240 -2.75 -11.71 -25.80
C PRO A 240 -2.96 -12.67 -24.61
N PRO A 241 -4.21 -12.91 -24.17
CA PRO A 241 -4.49 -13.78 -23.01
C PRO A 241 -3.91 -15.19 -23.12
N ALA A 242 -3.82 -15.76 -24.32
CA ALA A 242 -3.20 -17.06 -24.54
C ALA A 242 -1.70 -17.06 -24.22
N ARG A 243 -0.98 -16.02 -24.67
CA ARG A 243 0.44 -15.82 -24.38
C ARG A 243 0.64 -15.57 -22.89
N MET A 244 -0.14 -14.67 -22.29
CA MET A 244 -0.01 -14.34 -20.88
C MET A 244 -0.34 -15.51 -19.95
N ARG A 245 -1.33 -16.33 -20.28
CA ARG A 245 -1.60 -17.58 -19.54
C ARG A 245 -0.41 -18.52 -19.59
N SER A 246 0.18 -18.70 -20.77
CA SER A 246 1.36 -19.56 -20.94
C SER A 246 2.54 -19.02 -20.14
N CYS A 247 2.82 -17.73 -20.22
CA CYS A 247 3.86 -17.07 -19.42
C CYS A 247 3.62 -17.21 -17.91
N ALA A 248 2.40 -17.05 -17.43
CA ALA A 248 2.07 -17.18 -16.00
C ALA A 248 2.19 -18.62 -15.49
N VAL A 249 1.86 -19.62 -16.31
CA VAL A 249 2.08 -21.04 -15.98
C VAL A 249 3.57 -21.36 -15.93
N THR A 250 4.33 -20.90 -16.92
CA THR A 250 5.79 -21.09 -16.95
C THR A 250 6.48 -20.37 -15.79
N GLY A 251 6.05 -19.15 -15.46
CA GLY A 251 6.53 -18.39 -14.31
C GLY A 251 6.30 -19.15 -13.01
N ARG A 252 5.06 -19.60 -12.75
CA ARG A 252 4.75 -20.42 -11.55
C ARG A 252 5.59 -21.68 -11.46
N ARG A 253 5.79 -22.40 -12.56
CA ARG A 253 6.67 -23.58 -12.58
C ARG A 253 8.12 -23.23 -12.24
N ARG A 254 8.63 -22.10 -12.73
CA ARG A 254 9.98 -21.62 -12.37
C ARG A 254 10.07 -21.28 -10.89
N ASP A 255 9.08 -20.58 -10.36
CA ASP A 255 9.05 -20.20 -8.94
C ASP A 255 8.96 -21.45 -8.05
N GLU A 256 8.14 -22.43 -8.42
CA GLU A 256 8.04 -23.73 -7.74
C GLU A 256 9.39 -24.48 -7.74
N ILE A 257 10.06 -24.55 -8.89
CA ILE A 257 11.39 -25.18 -9.00
C ILE A 257 12.42 -24.41 -8.18
N GLN A 258 12.39 -23.07 -8.20
CA GLN A 258 13.29 -22.23 -7.43
C GLN A 258 13.08 -22.42 -5.93
N LEU A 259 11.82 -22.47 -5.47
CA LEU A 259 11.48 -22.75 -4.08
C LEU A 259 11.93 -24.15 -3.64
N GLN A 260 11.78 -25.16 -4.51
CA GLN A 260 12.28 -26.51 -4.26
C GLN A 260 13.82 -26.55 -4.18
N MET A 261 14.52 -25.82 -5.05
CA MET A 261 15.98 -25.72 -5.04
C MET A 261 16.53 -24.99 -3.82
N HIS A 262 15.81 -23.99 -3.29
CA HIS A 262 16.23 -23.24 -2.10
C HIS A 262 15.79 -23.91 -0.78
N GLY A 263 15.18 -25.09 -0.83
CA GLY A 263 14.79 -25.86 0.35
C GLY A 263 13.71 -25.21 1.23
N ILE A 264 13.02 -24.17 0.74
CA ILE A 264 12.01 -23.44 1.49
C ILE A 264 10.68 -24.21 1.41
N ARG A 265 10.44 -25.07 2.41
CA ARG A 265 9.11 -25.66 2.63
C ARG A 265 8.27 -24.67 3.43
N TYR A 266 7.24 -24.08 2.81
CA TYR A 266 6.18 -23.45 3.59
C TYR A 266 5.46 -24.54 4.37
N GLY A 267 5.66 -24.57 5.69
CA GLY A 267 4.84 -25.37 6.59
C GLY A 267 3.38 -24.95 6.44
N GLY A 268 2.48 -25.92 6.34
CA GLY A 268 1.04 -25.67 6.28
C GLY A 268 0.57 -24.95 7.54
N GLY A 269 0.41 -23.62 7.44
CA GLY A 269 -0.13 -22.79 8.51
C GLY A 269 -1.66 -22.91 8.58
N PRO A 270 -2.26 -22.89 9.78
CA PRO A 270 -3.67 -23.22 10.02
C PRO A 270 -4.61 -22.01 9.80
N TYR A 271 -4.41 -21.23 8.73
CA TYR A 271 -5.23 -20.04 8.50
C TYR A 271 -6.46 -20.37 7.65
N GLN A 272 -7.46 -20.99 8.28
CA GLN A 272 -8.84 -20.82 7.84
C GLN A 272 -9.25 -19.37 8.10
N VAL A 273 -9.32 -18.56 7.05
CA VAL A 273 -9.90 -17.23 7.11
C VAL A 273 -11.40 -17.38 7.42
N ARG A 274 -11.79 -17.23 8.68
CA ARG A 274 -13.19 -17.03 9.07
C ARG A 274 -13.56 -15.58 8.81
N PHE A 275 -14.53 -15.35 7.94
CA PHE A 275 -15.13 -14.03 7.75
C PHE A 275 -15.96 -13.69 8.99
N PRO A 276 -15.79 -12.50 9.60
CA PRO A 276 -16.71 -12.02 10.61
C PRO A 276 -18.09 -11.83 9.97
N GLU A 277 -19.09 -12.53 10.48
CA GLU A 277 -20.49 -12.15 10.26
C GLU A 277 -20.72 -10.80 10.96
N ASP A 278 -21.39 -9.90 10.25
CA ASP A 278 -21.76 -8.54 10.65
C ASP A 278 -20.66 -7.45 10.64
N ALA A 279 -20.52 -6.78 9.49
CA ALA A 279 -20.18 -5.36 9.46
C ALA A 279 -21.00 -4.64 8.37
N ARG A 280 -22.10 -4.02 8.81
CA ARG A 280 -23.10 -3.34 7.97
C ARG A 280 -22.73 -1.87 7.71
N ARG A 281 -23.06 -1.42 6.49
CA ARG A 281 -23.44 -0.05 6.04
C ARG A 281 -22.38 0.91 5.43
N LYS A 282 -22.68 1.23 4.15
CA LYS A 282 -22.55 2.44 3.28
C LYS A 282 -21.66 3.59 3.76
N ARG A 283 -20.85 4.19 2.84
CA ARG A 283 -20.16 5.49 2.98
C ARG A 283 -19.45 5.99 1.70
N ASN A 284 -19.40 7.32 1.53
CA ASN A 284 -18.67 8.06 0.49
C ASN A 284 -17.55 8.90 1.15
N PHE A 285 -16.39 9.04 0.48
CA PHE A 285 -15.17 9.70 0.96
C PHE A 285 -14.62 10.71 -0.04
N THR A 286 -14.29 11.94 0.35
CA THR A 286 -13.66 12.94 -0.54
C THR A 286 -12.13 12.85 -0.52
N MET A 287 -11.53 12.73 -1.71
CA MET A 287 -10.14 12.50 -2.06
C MET A 287 -9.70 13.45 -3.19
N LEU A 288 -8.66 14.23 -2.93
CA LEU A 288 -7.99 15.07 -3.92
C LEU A 288 -6.71 14.34 -4.37
N LEU A 289 -6.42 14.32 -5.66
CA LEU A 289 -5.18 13.75 -6.19
C LEU A 289 -4.27 14.85 -6.70
N VAL A 290 -3.02 14.90 -6.26
CA VAL A 290 -2.04 15.86 -6.74
C VAL A 290 -0.81 15.08 -7.16
N CYS A 291 -0.59 14.91 -8.47
CA CYS A 291 0.69 14.42 -8.98
C CYS A 291 1.74 15.53 -8.76
N CYS A 292 2.99 15.23 -8.45
CA CYS A 292 4.09 16.22 -8.45
C CYS A 292 5.16 15.74 -9.44
N ARG A 293 5.80 16.72 -10.09
CA ARG A 293 6.76 16.56 -11.20
C ARG A 293 7.93 15.65 -10.87
#